data_AF-A0A448ZMP8-F1
#
_entry.id   AF-A0A448ZMP8-F1
#
_cell.length_a   1.000
_cell.length_b   1.000
_cell.length_c   1.000
_cell.angle_alpha   90.00
_cell.angle_beta   90.00
_cell.angle_gamma   90.00
#
_symmetry.space_group_name_H-M   'P 1'
#
loop_
_entity.id
_entity.type
_entity.pdbx_description
1 polymer ?
#
loop_
_entity_poly.entity_id
_entity_poly.type
_entity_poly.pdbx_seq_one_letter_code
_entity_poly.pdbx_strand_id
1 'polypeptide(L)'
;MSMGYLYVVLVVGALVLEEVPAHYSYVWAFLVGAGVGWFYTTEYLFFSTSLPRGQEAELSGFFIFCTQILVWLPPLVFTLLNEINVRQKYGVVATSSFFLVAIGLLMLTSSWDEIVEEAKSGVAKAADIDNDTKRKPDGGDDDVNDCRNEQDVDGG
;
A
#
# COMPACT_ATOMS: atom_id res chain seq x y z
N MET A 1 4.29 7.38 -15.58
CA MET A 1 3.56 7.93 -16.75
C MET A 1 2.06 8.12 -16.49
N SER A 2 1.36 7.16 -15.84
CA SER A 2 -0.07 7.27 -15.49
C SER A 2 -0.42 8.46 -14.59
N MET A 3 0.39 8.74 -13.56
CA MET A 3 0.23 9.90 -12.66
C MET A 3 0.26 11.26 -13.41
N GLY A 4 1.14 11.39 -14.41
CA GLY A 4 1.24 12.61 -15.22
C GLY A 4 0.05 12.80 -16.16
N TYR A 5 -0.47 11.71 -16.74
CA TYR A 5 -1.71 11.74 -17.52
C TYR A 5 -2.89 12.23 -16.67
N LEU A 6 -3.06 11.70 -15.44
CA LEU A 6 -4.12 12.13 -14.54
C LEU A 6 -4.02 13.61 -14.18
N TYR A 7 -2.81 14.11 -13.90
CA TYR A 7 -2.58 15.52 -13.64
C TYR A 7 -3.02 16.40 -14.82
N VAL A 8 -2.56 16.07 -16.04
CA VAL A 8 -2.90 16.85 -17.24
C VAL A 8 -4.39 16.82 -17.52
N VAL A 9 -5.05 15.66 -17.43
CA VAL A 9 -6.50 15.53 -17.69
C VAL A 9 -7.33 16.26 -16.64
N LEU A 10 -6.91 16.27 -15.37
CA LEU A 10 -7.59 17.02 -14.31
C LEU A 10 -7.41 18.53 -14.45
N VAL A 11 -6.21 19.00 -14.79
CA VAL A 11 -5.94 20.44 -14.98
C VAL A 11 -6.63 20.96 -16.25
N VAL A 12 -6.53 20.24 -17.37
CA VAL A 12 -7.25 20.59 -18.60
C VAL A 12 -8.76 20.55 -18.35
N GLY A 13 -9.25 19.54 -17.64
CA GLY A 13 -10.65 19.46 -17.20
C GLY A 13 -11.10 20.66 -16.40
N ALA A 14 -10.32 21.07 -15.39
CA ALA A 14 -10.63 22.21 -14.53
C ALA A 14 -10.71 23.53 -15.28
N LEU A 15 -9.90 23.70 -16.33
CA LEU A 15 -9.92 24.89 -17.19
C LEU A 15 -11.03 24.84 -18.24
N VAL A 16 -11.32 23.66 -18.79
CA VAL A 16 -12.32 23.45 -19.84
C VAL A 16 -13.75 23.49 -19.28
N LEU A 17 -14.00 22.97 -18.06
CA LEU A 17 -15.36 22.88 -17.50
C LEU A 17 -16.02 24.23 -17.21
N GLU A 18 -15.26 25.32 -17.07
CA GLU A 18 -15.81 26.65 -16.74
C GLU A 18 -16.43 27.34 -17.97
N GLU A 19 -16.00 26.98 -19.19
CA GLU A 19 -16.36 27.69 -20.42
C GLU A 19 -17.20 26.86 -21.41
N VAL A 20 -17.41 25.57 -21.15
CA VAL A 20 -17.84 24.61 -22.18
C VAL A 20 -19.20 23.94 -21.88
N PRO A 21 -20.05 23.70 -22.91
CA PRO A 21 -21.35 23.04 -22.78
C PRO A 21 -21.28 21.59 -22.27
N ALA A 22 -22.36 21.16 -21.60
CA ALA A 22 -22.47 19.92 -20.83
C ALA A 22 -22.10 18.62 -21.57
N HIS A 23 -22.14 18.59 -22.91
CA HIS A 23 -21.84 17.38 -23.67
C HIS A 23 -20.34 16.99 -23.63
N TYR A 24 -19.43 17.97 -23.51
CA TYR A 24 -18.00 17.68 -23.38
C TYR A 24 -17.62 17.18 -21.99
N SER A 25 -18.42 17.47 -20.97
CA SER A 25 -18.21 16.97 -19.60
C SER A 25 -18.31 15.45 -19.51
N TYR A 26 -19.13 14.80 -20.35
CA TYR A 26 -19.21 13.33 -20.40
C TYR A 26 -17.95 12.70 -20.99
N VAL A 27 -17.41 13.28 -22.06
CA VAL A 27 -16.15 12.83 -22.68
C VAL A 27 -15.00 12.99 -21.69
N TRP A 28 -14.97 14.11 -20.97
CA TRP A 28 -13.99 14.34 -19.91
C TRP A 28 -14.13 13.33 -18.76
N ALA A 29 -15.34 13.10 -18.26
CA ALA A 29 -15.58 12.12 -17.19
C ALA A 29 -15.15 10.70 -17.59
N PHE A 30 -15.37 10.31 -18.85
CA PHE A 30 -14.87 9.04 -19.39
C PHE A 30 -13.34 8.96 -19.40
N LEU A 31 -12.64 10.01 -19.85
CA LEU A 31 -11.18 10.08 -19.87
C LEU A 31 -10.57 10.04 -18.46
N VAL A 32 -11.19 10.73 -17.51
CA VAL A 32 -10.83 10.68 -16.09
C VAL A 32 -11.04 9.26 -15.55
N GLY A 33 -12.21 8.66 -15.79
CA GLY A 33 -12.52 7.31 -15.33
C GLY A 33 -11.54 6.25 -15.87
N ALA A 34 -11.19 6.32 -17.15
CA ALA A 34 -10.19 5.45 -17.74
C ALA A 34 -8.80 5.62 -17.11
N GLY A 35 -8.39 6.86 -16.84
CA GLY A 35 -7.13 7.16 -16.16
C GLY A 35 -7.09 6.62 -14.74
N VAL A 36 -8.16 6.85 -13.97
CA VAL A 36 -8.28 6.41 -12.58
C VAL A 36 -8.31 4.89 -12.50
N GLY A 37 -9.06 4.23 -13.40
CA GLY A 37 -9.07 2.77 -13.48
C GLY A 37 -7.67 2.19 -13.74
N TRP A 38 -6.95 2.74 -14.72
CA TRP A 38 -5.59 2.30 -15.03
C TRP A 38 -4.62 2.54 -13.87
N PHE A 39 -4.77 3.69 -13.21
CA PHE A 39 -3.94 4.07 -12.07
C PHE A 39 -4.08 3.06 -10.92
N TYR A 40 -5.30 2.76 -10.49
CA TYR A 40 -5.54 1.82 -9.40
C TYR A 40 -5.03 0.41 -9.73
N THR A 41 -5.27 -0.09 -10.94
CA THR A 41 -4.76 -1.42 -11.33
C THR A 41 -3.23 -1.46 -11.32
N THR A 42 -2.58 -0.40 -11.79
CA THR A 42 -1.11 -0.31 -11.80
C THR A 42 -0.56 -0.25 -10.38
N GLU A 43 -1.17 0.53 -9.48
CA GLU A 43 -0.75 0.65 -8.08
C GLU A 43 -0.81 -0.68 -7.34
N TYR A 44 -1.92 -1.42 -7.45
CA TYR A 44 -2.03 -2.74 -6.84
C TYR A 44 -1.05 -3.76 -7.43
N LEU A 45 -0.78 -3.68 -8.73
CA LEU A 45 0.22 -4.53 -9.37
C LEU A 45 1.61 -4.25 -8.79
N PHE A 46 2.03 -2.98 -8.74
CA PHE A 46 3.30 -2.57 -8.14
C PHE A 46 3.43 -3.02 -6.69
N PHE A 47 2.37 -2.84 -5.90
CA PHE A 47 2.34 -3.26 -4.51
C PHE A 47 2.51 -4.78 -4.39
N SER A 48 1.78 -5.57 -5.20
CA SER A 48 1.85 -7.03 -5.16
C SER A 48 3.25 -7.60 -5.45
N THR A 49 4.00 -6.95 -6.35
CA THR A 49 5.36 -7.38 -6.72
C THR A 49 6.43 -6.94 -5.73
N SER A 50 6.12 -5.95 -4.88
CA SER A 50 7.05 -5.40 -3.89
C SER A 50 6.94 -6.09 -2.52
N LEU A 51 5.97 -6.98 -2.33
CA LEU A 51 5.73 -7.67 -1.06
C LEU A 51 6.70 -8.84 -0.86
N PRO A 52 7.51 -8.85 0.22
CA PRO A 52 8.27 -10.02 0.63
C PRO A 52 7.35 -11.07 1.28
N ARG A 53 7.54 -12.35 0.92
CA ARG A 53 6.76 -13.45 1.48
C ARG A 53 7.04 -13.62 2.97
N GLY A 54 5.98 -13.74 3.78
CA GLY A 54 6.07 -13.90 5.23
C GLY A 54 5.78 -12.63 6.04
N GLN A 55 5.84 -11.44 5.43
CA GLN A 55 5.46 -10.15 6.06
C GLN A 55 4.39 -9.38 5.25
N GLU A 56 3.66 -10.09 4.40
CA GLU A 56 2.65 -9.51 3.50
C GLU A 56 1.55 -8.77 4.27
N ALA A 57 1.14 -9.30 5.44
CA ALA A 57 0.12 -8.70 6.29
C ALA A 57 0.58 -7.39 6.95
N GLU A 58 1.84 -7.32 7.40
CA GLU A 58 2.38 -6.12 8.07
C GLU A 58 2.57 -4.97 7.07
N LEU A 59 3.17 -5.27 5.90
CA LEU A 59 3.43 -4.25 4.89
C LEU A 59 2.15 -3.77 4.20
N SER A 60 1.16 -4.65 3.98
CA SER A 60 -0.16 -4.25 3.46
C SER A 60 -0.97 -3.44 4.46
N GLY A 61 -0.96 -3.81 5.75
CA GLY A 61 -1.58 -3.01 6.79
C GLY A 61 -0.98 -1.61 6.88
N PHE A 62 0.35 -1.51 6.83
CA PHE A 62 1.05 -0.22 6.84
C PHE A 62 0.74 0.63 5.60
N PHE A 63 0.75 0.02 4.40
CA PHE A 63 0.39 0.70 3.16
C PHE A 63 -1.03 1.27 3.22
N ILE A 64 -2.01 0.46 3.65
CA ILE A 64 -3.40 0.91 3.78
C ILE A 64 -3.51 2.03 4.82
N PHE A 65 -2.83 1.92 5.97
CA PHE A 65 -2.83 2.96 6.99
C PHE A 65 -2.33 4.30 6.44
N CYS A 66 -1.19 4.31 5.75
CA CYS A 66 -0.67 5.53 5.12
C CYS A 66 -1.64 6.10 4.07
N THR A 67 -2.22 5.25 3.21
CA THR A 67 -3.18 5.66 2.18
C THR A 67 -4.43 6.30 2.79
N GLN A 68 -4.96 5.75 3.88
CA GLN A 68 -6.13 6.32 4.56
C GLN A 68 -5.84 7.69 5.18
N ILE A 69 -4.62 7.94 5.65
CA ILE A 69 -4.25 9.27 6.16
C ILE A 69 -4.11 10.28 5.01
N LEU A 70 -3.68 9.84 3.83
CA LEU A 70 -3.52 10.75 2.70
C LEU A 70 -4.84 11.00 1.96
N VAL A 71 -5.82 10.10 2.03
CA VAL A 71 -7.08 10.21 1.28
C VAL A 71 -7.95 11.40 1.71
N TRP A 72 -7.89 11.80 2.99
CA TRP A 72 -8.70 12.91 3.53
C TRP A 72 -8.06 14.28 3.30
N LEU A 73 -6.78 14.32 2.97
CA LEU A 73 -6.03 15.56 2.86
C LEU A 73 -6.46 16.38 1.62
N PRO A 74 -6.57 15.82 0.40
CA PRO A 74 -7.09 16.54 -0.76
C PRO A 74 -8.51 17.10 -0.60
N PRO A 75 -9.53 16.35 -0.11
CA PRO A 75 -10.87 16.90 0.07
C PRO A 75 -10.92 17.97 1.18
N LEU A 76 -10.08 17.88 2.22
CA LEU A 76 -9.99 18.92 3.24
C LEU A 76 -9.41 20.22 2.68
N VAL A 77 -8.32 20.11 1.89
CA VAL A 77 -7.75 21.27 1.18
C VAL A 77 -8.77 21.88 0.23
N PHE A 78 -9.47 21.06 -0.56
CA PHE A 78 -10.52 21.54 -1.46
C PHE A 78 -11.64 22.28 -0.71
N THR A 79 -12.08 21.74 0.43
CA THR A 79 -13.13 22.35 1.26
C THR A 79 -12.69 23.71 1.81
N LEU A 80 -11.45 23.79 2.32
CA LEU A 80 -10.87 25.05 2.81
C LEU A 80 -10.78 26.10 1.70
N LEU A 81 -10.37 25.71 0.48
CA LEU A 81 -10.34 26.63 -0.67
C LEU A 81 -11.74 27.12 -1.07
N ASN A 82 -12.76 26.28 -0.95
CA ASN A 82 -14.13 26.70 -1.22
C ASN A 82 -14.67 27.68 -0.17
N GLU A 83 -14.29 27.52 1.10
CA GLU A 83 -14.73 28.41 2.19
C GLU A 83 -14.20 29.84 2.03
N ILE A 84 -12.97 30.00 1.55
CA ILE A 84 -12.37 31.30 1.23
C ILE A 84 -12.91 31.92 -0.09
N ASN A 85 -13.99 31.37 -0.67
CA ASN A 85 -14.62 31.81 -1.92
C ASN A 85 -13.66 31.85 -3.12
N VAL A 86 -12.65 30.97 -3.14
CA VAL A 86 -11.79 30.83 -4.32
C VAL A 86 -12.57 30.14 -5.44
N ARG A 87 -12.32 30.59 -6.68
CA ARG A 87 -12.93 29.98 -7.88
C ARG A 87 -12.60 28.49 -7.94
N GLN A 88 -13.62 27.65 -8.17
CA GLN A 88 -13.55 26.19 -8.14
C GLN A 88 -12.41 25.60 -8.98
N LYS A 89 -12.02 26.27 -10.09
CA LYS A 89 -10.84 25.92 -10.90
C LYS A 89 -9.55 25.80 -10.09
N TYR A 90 -9.29 26.74 -9.18
CA TYR A 90 -8.08 26.71 -8.36
C TYR A 90 -8.17 25.63 -7.27
N GLY A 91 -9.37 25.29 -6.80
CA GLY A 91 -9.59 24.14 -5.93
C GLY A 91 -9.17 22.82 -6.58
N VAL A 92 -9.58 22.59 -7.83
CA VAL A 92 -9.23 21.37 -8.57
C VAL A 92 -7.75 21.35 -8.96
N VAL A 93 -7.15 22.49 -9.30
CA VAL A 93 -5.70 22.58 -9.57
C VAL A 93 -4.90 22.34 -8.29
N ALA A 94 -5.34 22.86 -7.15
CA ALA A 94 -4.69 22.65 -5.86
C ALA A 94 -4.71 21.17 -5.46
N THR A 95 -5.84 20.48 -5.59
CA THR A 95 -5.92 19.03 -5.35
C THR A 95 -5.11 18.22 -6.36
N SER A 96 -5.04 18.67 -7.62
CA SER A 96 -4.23 18.01 -8.64
C SER A 96 -2.72 18.13 -8.37
N SER A 97 -2.27 19.19 -7.69
CA SER A 97 -0.84 19.38 -7.38
C SER A 97 -0.27 18.30 -6.46
N PHE A 98 -1.10 17.60 -5.68
CA PHE A 98 -0.68 16.42 -4.91
C PHE A 98 -0.15 15.29 -5.79
N PHE A 99 -0.63 15.14 -7.03
CA PHE A 99 -0.07 14.17 -7.97
C PHE A 99 1.35 14.53 -8.39
N LEU A 100 1.71 15.82 -8.45
CA LEU A 100 3.09 16.24 -8.72
C LEU A 100 4.01 15.91 -7.55
N VAL A 101 3.55 16.11 -6.31
CA VAL A 101 4.28 15.70 -5.11
C VAL A 101 4.49 14.18 -5.10
N ALA A 102 3.46 13.41 -5.44
CA ALA A 102 3.56 11.96 -5.56
C ALA A 102 4.57 11.54 -6.63
N ILE A 103 4.58 12.20 -7.80
CA ILE A 103 5.61 11.97 -8.84
C ILE A 103 7.00 12.30 -8.29
N GLY A 104 7.17 13.40 -7.55
CA GLY A 104 8.43 13.76 -6.92
C GLY A 104 8.95 12.69 -5.96
N LEU A 105 8.07 12.16 -5.09
CA LEU A 105 8.40 11.05 -4.20
C LEU A 105 8.72 9.76 -4.96
N LEU A 106 8.02 9.49 -6.07
CA LEU A 106 8.28 8.33 -6.92
C LEU A 106 9.64 8.43 -7.65
N MET A 107 10.08 9.64 -7.98
CA MET A 107 11.40 9.87 -8.59
C MET A 107 12.54 9.72 -7.58
N LEU A 108 12.26 9.84 -6.28
CA LEU A 108 13.21 9.62 -5.19
C LEU A 108 13.33 8.13 -4.82
N THR A 109 12.49 7.26 -5.39
CA THR A 109 12.53 5.82 -5.11
C THR A 109 13.64 5.15 -5.92
N SER A 110 14.32 4.16 -5.32
CA SER A 110 15.41 3.40 -5.95
C SER A 110 14.97 2.65 -7.21
N SER A 111 15.95 2.18 -7.99
CA SER A 111 15.69 1.45 -9.23
C SER A 111 14.79 0.24 -8.98
N TRP A 112 13.88 0.00 -9.93
CA TRP A 112 12.90 -1.09 -9.84
C TRP A 112 13.55 -2.46 -9.63
N ASP A 113 14.70 -2.68 -10.27
CA ASP A 113 15.43 -3.95 -10.18
C ASP A 113 15.94 -4.21 -8.75
N GLU A 114 16.39 -3.17 -8.06
CA GLU A 114 16.88 -3.23 -6.68
C GLU A 114 15.74 -3.55 -5.70
N ILE A 115 14.55 -2.96 -5.92
CA ILE A 115 13.35 -3.24 -5.11
C ILE A 115 12.89 -4.69 -5.29
N VAL A 116 12.91 -5.21 -6.52
CA VAL A 116 12.53 -6.59 -6.82
C VAL A 116 13.57 -7.58 -6.26
N GLU A 117 14.85 -7.23 -6.29
CA GLU A 117 15.93 -8.04 -5.70
C GLU A 117 15.83 -8.08 -4.17
N GLU A 118 15.60 -6.94 -3.52
CA GLU A 118 15.37 -6.84 -2.07
C GLU A 118 14.15 -7.68 -1.64
N ALA A 119 13.03 -7.55 -2.36
CA ALA A 119 11.81 -8.33 -2.09
C ALA A 119 12.05 -9.84 -2.21
N LYS A 120 12.86 -10.29 -3.18
CA LYS A 120 13.26 -11.70 -3.32
C LYS A 120 14.22 -12.15 -2.22
N SER A 121 15.15 -11.28 -1.80
CA SER A 121 16.12 -11.60 -0.74
C SER A 121 15.45 -11.82 0.62
N GLY A 122 14.37 -11.08 0.90
CA GLY A 122 13.51 -11.30 2.07
C GLY A 122 12.88 -12.70 2.09
N VAL A 123 12.48 -13.23 0.92
CA VAL A 123 11.94 -14.59 0.78
C VAL A 123 12.97 -15.65 1.15
N ALA A 124 14.23 -15.48 0.72
CA ALA A 124 15.30 -16.43 1.01
C ALA A 124 15.58 -16.52 2.52
N LYS A 125 15.70 -15.36 3.19
CA LYS A 125 15.89 -15.31 4.65
C LYS A 125 14.72 -15.90 5.43
N ALA A 126 13.49 -15.63 5.02
CA ALA A 126 12.31 -16.20 5.68
C ALA A 126 12.22 -17.73 5.50
N ALA A 127 12.60 -18.25 4.32
CA ALA A 127 12.62 -19.68 4.05
C ALA A 127 13.72 -20.44 4.82
N ASP A 128 14.87 -19.79 5.05
CA ASP A 128 15.95 -20.36 5.87
C ASP A 128 15.53 -20.47 7.35
N ILE A 129 14.77 -19.49 7.88
CA ILE A 129 14.25 -19.52 9.26
C ILE A 129 13.20 -20.63 9.45
N ASP A 130 12.28 -20.84 8.49
CA ASP A 130 11.31 -21.94 8.57
C ASP A 130 12.00 -23.32 8.53
N ASN A 131 13.04 -23.46 7.68
CA ASN A 131 13.81 -24.70 7.62
C ASN A 131 14.62 -24.96 8.90
N ASP A 132 15.20 -23.93 9.53
CA ASP A 132 15.91 -24.08 10.80
C ASP A 132 14.95 -24.43 11.95
N THR A 133 13.75 -23.84 11.95
CA THR A 133 12.70 -24.15 12.93
C THR A 133 12.22 -25.60 12.81
N LYS A 134 12.03 -26.10 11.59
CA LYS A 134 11.68 -27.52 11.34
C LYS A 134 12.84 -28.49 11.58
N ARG A 135 14.09 -28.02 11.58
CA ARG A 135 15.29 -28.83 11.80
C ARG A 135 15.63 -29.07 13.26
N LYS A 136 14.99 -28.40 14.21
CA LYS A 136 15.01 -28.84 15.61
C LYS A 136 13.99 -29.98 15.74
N PRO A 137 14.41 -31.26 15.74
CA PRO A 137 13.54 -32.29 16.29
C PRO A 137 13.29 -31.92 17.75
N ASP A 138 12.03 -32.02 18.17
CA ASP A 138 11.65 -32.12 19.57
C ASP A 138 12.47 -33.26 20.21
N GLY A 139 13.64 -32.90 20.73
CA GLY A 139 14.48 -33.78 21.51
C GLY A 139 13.93 -33.87 22.91
N GLY A 140 13.00 -34.82 23.07
CA GLY A 140 12.56 -35.53 24.27
C GLY A 140 12.79 -34.89 25.65
N ASP A 141 11.68 -34.68 26.36
CA ASP A 141 11.61 -34.88 27.80
C ASP A 141 10.67 -36.07 28.07
N ASP A 142 11.16 -37.27 27.74
CA ASP A 142 10.65 -38.55 28.24
C ASP A 142 11.44 -38.93 29.50
N ASP A 143 11.28 -38.19 30.61
CA ASP A 143 11.75 -38.58 31.95
C ASP A 143 10.82 -37.85 32.94
N VAL A 144 9.92 -38.48 33.71
CA VAL A 144 10.21 -39.27 34.90
C VAL A 144 8.98 -40.14 35.20
N ASN A 145 9.10 -41.43 34.95
CA ASN A 145 8.22 -42.47 35.46
C ASN A 145 8.99 -43.20 36.58
N ASP A 146 9.16 -42.54 37.74
CA ASP A 146 9.79 -43.15 38.92
C ASP A 146 9.22 -42.56 40.22
N CYS A 147 8.07 -43.08 40.66
CA CYS A 147 7.53 -42.86 42.01
C CYS A 147 6.58 -43.99 42.46
N ARG A 148 6.63 -45.18 41.82
CA ARG A 148 5.73 -46.28 42.14
C ARG A 148 6.51 -47.56 42.39
N ASN A 149 7.17 -47.62 43.56
CA ASN A 149 7.44 -48.85 44.32
C ASN A 149 8.34 -48.54 45.54
N GLU A 150 7.80 -47.92 46.59
CA GLU A 150 8.37 -48.12 47.93
C GLU A 150 7.38 -47.65 49.01
N GLN A 151 6.42 -48.52 49.34
CA GLN A 151 5.69 -48.52 50.61
C GLN A 151 4.85 -49.80 50.63
N ASP A 152 5.41 -50.89 51.16
CA ASP A 152 4.69 -52.00 51.80
C ASP A 152 5.71 -53.05 52.31
N VAL A 153 6.61 -52.64 53.21
CA VAL A 153 7.33 -53.56 54.11
C VAL A 153 7.55 -52.85 55.45
N ASP A 154 6.62 -53.03 56.39
CA ASP A 154 6.85 -53.45 57.79
C ASP A 154 5.71 -53.03 58.72
N GLY A 155 5.09 -54.03 59.35
CA GLY A 155 4.05 -53.84 60.35
C GLY A 155 3.39 -55.14 60.80
N GLY A 156 4.18 -56.11 61.27
CA GLY A 156 3.72 -57.36 61.86
C GLY A 156 4.83 -58.16 62.52
#